data_AF-A0A2G1QGT6-F1
#
_entry.id   AF-A0A2G1QGT6-F1
#
_cell.length_a   1.000
_cell.length_b   1.000
_cell.length_c   1.000
_cell.angle_alpha   90.00
_cell.angle_beta   90.00
_cell.angle_gamma   90.00
#
_symmetry.space_group_name_H-M   'P 1'
#
loop_
_entity.id
_entity.type
_entity.pdbx_description
1 polymer ?
#
loop_
_entity_poly.entity_id
_entity_poly.type
_entity_poly.pdbx_seq_one_letter_code
_entity_poly.pdbx_strand_id
1 'polypeptide(L)'
;MEERTMRRWITASIILAMTTGALADTAPSICRLQPDGMPESWRPSEAMTRTLDASPWTDAENVTLRAAVSAGLDGLIALFANNPDAVMVLWDDSIEMLLQVTYSADADPDLSGKARAAAGANLSTLIGSYDGLDPAWAACKEYDALLPLAVFAHRLYEPGDSRTAMITARTNASAQDCGSLDDAITIDYRDLMAEKGVLPGEIEDLFDLALWSIWLTEAAVYPDIRLPAGADRFAPEAMDYLRSLTLGLASNFSEGADGREFELRAQLARQIAYIPSDNQRFPLYVADMPELHRFIRENFYPALQAGSYEIISSFVDTLRQYGCTPANDRQVRDGTRFLLKEFATIRQSWTADGGMGDGDPGTGAFSAWAAIRGLRERIPLTPQDGNYGAIIRSWLPAPASP
;
A
#
# COMPACT_ATOMS: atom_id res chain seq x y z
N MET A 1 36.52 -72.90 36.59
CA MET A 1 35.69 -72.11 37.53
C MET A 1 34.86 -71.18 36.68
N GLU A 2 33.81 -71.72 36.06
CA GLU A 2 32.39 -71.77 36.54
C GLU A 2 31.65 -70.50 36.05
N GLU A 3 30.98 -70.51 34.90
CA GLU A 3 29.63 -71.02 34.54
C GLU A 3 28.41 -70.26 35.12
N ARG A 4 27.66 -69.61 34.19
CA ARG A 4 26.17 -69.59 34.03
C ARG A 4 25.34 -68.81 35.10
N THR A 5 24.21 -68.11 34.86
CA THR A 5 23.11 -68.26 33.88
C THR A 5 22.05 -67.12 34.01
N MET A 6 21.37 -66.79 32.90
CA MET A 6 19.89 -66.65 32.71
C MET A 6 19.04 -65.41 33.18
N ARG A 7 18.65 -64.55 32.19
CA ARG A 7 17.28 -64.22 31.69
C ARG A 7 16.08 -64.05 32.67
N ARG A 8 15.36 -62.90 32.63
CA ARG A 8 13.93 -62.71 32.15
C ARG A 8 13.27 -61.37 32.55
N TRP A 9 12.40 -60.92 31.65
CA TRP A 9 11.49 -59.75 31.66
C TRP A 9 10.14 -60.00 32.39
N ILE A 10 9.38 -58.93 32.71
CA ILE A 10 7.91 -58.66 32.47
C ILE A 10 7.34 -57.69 33.57
N THR A 11 7.00 -56.42 33.27
CA THR A 11 5.64 -55.83 32.92
C THR A 11 4.70 -55.69 34.14
N ALA A 12 3.86 -54.68 34.42
CA ALA A 12 3.48 -53.35 33.96
C ALA A 12 2.61 -52.69 35.06
N SER A 13 2.43 -51.36 35.04
CA SER A 13 1.08 -50.75 35.11
C SER A 13 1.13 -49.28 34.69
N ILE A 14 0.25 -48.98 33.73
CA ILE A 14 -0.06 -47.70 33.12
C ILE A 14 -0.95 -46.91 34.09
N ILE A 15 -0.60 -45.65 34.39
CA ILE A 15 -1.59 -44.67 34.84
C ILE A 15 -1.65 -43.57 33.79
N LEU A 16 -2.81 -43.55 33.15
CA LEU A 16 -3.32 -42.64 32.16
C LEU A 16 -3.42 -41.23 32.77
N ALA A 17 -2.39 -40.40 32.62
CA ALA A 17 -2.52 -38.96 32.80
C ALA A 17 -3.10 -38.39 31.51
N MET A 18 -4.43 -38.18 31.53
CA MET A 18 -5.14 -37.51 30.45
C MET A 18 -4.54 -36.13 30.25
N THR A 19 -3.91 -35.94 29.10
CA THR A 19 -3.55 -34.64 28.54
C THR A 19 -4.83 -33.83 28.35
N THR A 20 -5.18 -33.00 29.32
CA THR A 20 -5.95 -31.79 29.04
C THR A 20 -4.96 -30.79 28.45
N GLY A 21 -4.66 -31.00 27.16
CA GLY A 21 -4.16 -29.91 26.33
C GLY A 21 -5.27 -28.88 26.29
N ALA A 22 -5.18 -27.87 27.13
CA ALA A 22 -5.83 -26.61 26.85
C ALA A 22 -5.25 -26.18 25.50
N LEU A 23 -6.05 -26.31 24.44
CA LEU A 23 -5.85 -25.61 23.19
C LEU A 23 -5.75 -24.15 23.59
N ALA A 24 -4.53 -23.60 23.59
CA ALA A 24 -4.39 -22.16 23.46
C ALA A 24 -5.13 -21.83 22.17
N ASP A 25 -6.27 -21.13 22.29
CA ASP A 25 -6.95 -20.52 21.15
C ASP A 25 -5.90 -19.65 20.45
N THR A 26 -5.26 -20.21 19.42
CA THR A 26 -4.46 -19.41 18.51
C THR A 26 -5.43 -18.41 17.94
N ALA A 27 -5.13 -17.12 18.14
CA ALA A 27 -5.94 -16.05 17.61
C ALA A 27 -6.33 -16.38 16.16
N PRO A 28 -7.61 -16.30 15.78
CA PRO A 28 -8.04 -16.72 14.47
C PRO A 28 -7.18 -16.04 13.39
N SER A 29 -6.47 -16.86 12.59
CA SER A 29 -5.66 -16.38 11.44
C SER A 29 -6.43 -15.31 10.66
N ILE A 30 -5.82 -14.13 10.52
CA ILE A 30 -6.37 -12.97 9.80
C ILE A 30 -6.70 -13.35 8.35
N CYS A 31 -5.94 -14.28 7.77
CA CYS A 31 -6.16 -14.83 6.44
C CYS A 31 -7.04 -16.09 6.50
N ARG A 32 -8.10 -16.11 5.68
CA ARG A 32 -9.14 -17.15 5.70
C ARG A 32 -9.29 -17.79 4.33
N LEU A 33 -8.91 -19.06 4.21
CA LEU A 33 -9.07 -19.79 2.96
C LEU A 33 -10.45 -20.44 2.80
N GLN A 34 -11.00 -20.99 3.88
CA GLN A 34 -12.26 -21.73 3.85
C GLN A 34 -13.44 -20.79 4.14
N PRO A 35 -14.44 -20.68 3.24
CA PRO A 35 -15.60 -19.81 3.45
C PRO A 35 -16.34 -20.07 4.78
N ASP A 36 -16.45 -21.33 5.19
CA ASP A 36 -17.13 -21.71 6.45
C ASP A 36 -16.41 -21.18 7.70
N GLY A 37 -15.12 -20.87 7.60
CA GLY A 37 -14.31 -20.26 8.66
C GLY A 37 -14.33 -18.73 8.66
N MET A 38 -15.05 -18.10 7.73
CA MET A 38 -15.21 -16.65 7.65
C MET A 38 -16.45 -16.18 8.43
N PRO A 39 -16.43 -14.98 9.03
CA PRO A 39 -17.64 -14.28 9.43
C PRO A 39 -18.64 -14.19 8.28
N GLU A 40 -19.94 -14.24 8.58
CA GLU A 40 -20.99 -14.17 7.56
C GLU A 40 -20.87 -12.91 6.69
N SER A 41 -20.54 -11.77 7.29
CA SER A 41 -20.32 -10.50 6.60
C SER A 41 -19.16 -10.51 5.59
N TRP A 42 -18.27 -11.51 5.64
CA TRP A 42 -17.13 -11.63 4.72
C TRP A 42 -17.41 -12.62 3.58
N ARG A 43 -18.48 -13.39 3.66
CA ARG A 43 -18.76 -14.47 2.69
C ARG A 43 -19.36 -13.92 1.41
N PRO A 44 -19.07 -14.53 0.25
CA PRO A 44 -19.74 -14.16 -0.99
C PRO A 44 -21.22 -14.56 -0.90
N SER A 45 -22.07 -13.85 -1.66
CA SER A 45 -23.46 -14.27 -1.83
C SER A 45 -23.53 -15.63 -2.53
N GLU A 46 -24.65 -16.34 -2.40
CA GLU A 46 -24.84 -17.62 -3.09
C GLU A 46 -24.73 -17.46 -4.62
N ALA A 47 -25.25 -16.36 -5.17
CA ALA A 47 -25.16 -16.05 -6.60
C ALA A 47 -23.70 -15.91 -7.05
N MET A 48 -22.88 -15.20 -6.27
CA MET A 48 -21.46 -14.98 -6.57
C MET A 48 -20.64 -16.25 -6.37
N THR A 49 -20.97 -17.07 -5.37
CA THR A 49 -20.30 -18.35 -5.14
C THR A 49 -20.33 -19.25 -6.39
N ARG A 50 -21.40 -19.18 -7.19
CA ARG A 50 -21.54 -19.93 -8.45
C ARG A 50 -20.65 -19.43 -9.58
N THR A 51 -20.17 -18.19 -9.52
CA THR A 51 -19.29 -17.59 -10.55
C THR A 51 -17.81 -17.65 -10.17
N LEU A 52 -17.49 -17.90 -8.90
CA LEU A 52 -16.12 -17.95 -8.40
C LEU A 52 -15.50 -19.34 -8.59
N ASP A 53 -14.22 -19.38 -8.96
CA ASP A 53 -13.48 -20.64 -9.07
C ASP A 53 -13.05 -21.14 -7.68
N ALA A 54 -13.57 -22.30 -7.28
CA ALA A 54 -13.24 -22.93 -6.00
C ALA A 54 -11.84 -23.57 -5.95
N SER A 55 -11.19 -23.76 -7.12
CA SER A 55 -9.93 -24.48 -7.24
C SER A 55 -8.82 -23.84 -6.40
N PRO A 56 -7.88 -24.63 -5.84
CA PRO A 56 -6.65 -24.13 -5.24
C PRO A 56 -5.89 -23.20 -6.19
N TRP A 57 -5.08 -22.30 -5.63
CA TRP A 57 -4.14 -21.50 -6.41
C TRP A 57 -3.01 -22.39 -6.94
N THR A 58 -2.56 -22.14 -8.17
CA THR A 58 -1.61 -23.00 -8.90
C THR A 58 -0.32 -22.28 -9.30
N ASP A 59 0.72 -23.06 -9.57
CA ASP A 59 1.99 -22.50 -10.08
C ASP A 59 1.82 -21.84 -11.46
N ALA A 60 0.91 -22.33 -12.29
CA ALA A 60 0.61 -21.71 -13.59
C ALA A 60 -0.03 -20.31 -13.41
N GLU A 61 -0.88 -20.13 -12.39
CA GLU A 61 -1.42 -18.82 -12.03
C GLU A 61 -0.31 -17.89 -11.49
N ASN A 62 0.66 -18.40 -10.71
CA ASN A 62 1.83 -17.62 -10.30
C ASN A 62 2.65 -17.11 -11.51
N VAL A 63 2.88 -17.96 -12.52
CA VAL A 63 3.57 -17.56 -13.75
C VAL A 63 2.80 -16.47 -14.50
N THR A 64 1.48 -16.63 -14.62
CA THR A 64 0.60 -15.66 -15.29
C THR A 64 0.59 -14.32 -14.55
N LEU A 65 0.53 -14.35 -13.22
CA LEU A 65 0.59 -13.17 -12.37
C LEU A 65 1.90 -12.40 -12.54
N ARG A 66 3.05 -13.08 -12.51
CA ARG A 66 4.35 -12.44 -12.74
C ARG A 66 4.46 -11.83 -14.13
N ALA A 67 3.96 -12.52 -15.15
CA ALA A 67 3.93 -12.00 -16.51
C ALA A 67 3.06 -10.73 -16.63
N ALA A 68 1.89 -10.71 -15.99
CA ALA A 68 0.99 -9.55 -15.98
C ALA A 68 1.61 -8.33 -15.28
N VAL A 69 2.30 -8.54 -14.16
CA VAL A 69 3.05 -7.49 -13.45
C VAL A 69 4.18 -6.94 -14.31
N SER A 70 4.98 -7.82 -14.93
CA SER A 70 6.08 -7.38 -15.81
C SER A 70 5.55 -6.58 -16.99
N ALA A 71 4.51 -7.07 -17.67
CA ALA A 71 3.92 -6.41 -18.82
C ALA A 71 3.33 -5.03 -18.44
N GLY A 72 2.69 -4.92 -17.27
CA GLY A 72 2.21 -3.64 -16.76
C GLY A 72 3.33 -2.64 -16.51
N LEU A 73 4.43 -3.06 -15.88
CA LEU A 73 5.59 -2.18 -15.67
C LEU A 73 6.23 -1.76 -17.00
N ASP A 74 6.41 -2.70 -17.93
CA ASP A 74 6.94 -2.37 -19.27
C ASP A 74 6.03 -1.37 -20.00
N GLY A 75 4.71 -1.54 -19.86
CA GLY A 75 3.71 -0.60 -20.38
C GLY A 75 3.79 0.79 -19.76
N LEU A 76 3.98 0.90 -18.44
CA LEU A 76 4.17 2.17 -17.74
C LEU A 76 5.46 2.88 -18.19
N ILE A 77 6.57 2.14 -18.26
CA ILE A 77 7.86 2.67 -18.72
C ILE A 77 7.73 3.20 -20.14
N ALA A 78 7.11 2.43 -21.04
CA ALA A 78 6.89 2.85 -22.41
C ALA A 78 5.97 4.07 -22.52
N LEU A 79 4.91 4.14 -21.69
CA LEU A 79 4.00 5.28 -21.65
C LEU A 79 4.75 6.57 -21.30
N PHE A 80 5.53 6.58 -20.22
CA PHE A 80 6.29 7.77 -19.83
C PHE A 80 7.40 8.14 -20.82
N ALA A 81 8.10 7.14 -21.37
CA ALA A 81 9.12 7.39 -22.40
C ALA A 81 8.55 8.03 -23.67
N ASN A 82 7.32 7.65 -24.06
CA ASN A 82 6.66 8.16 -25.25
C ASN A 82 5.87 9.46 -25.00
N ASN A 83 5.58 9.79 -23.74
CA ASN A 83 4.77 10.95 -23.34
C ASN A 83 5.46 11.72 -22.20
N PRO A 84 6.56 12.46 -22.47
CA PRO A 84 7.27 13.20 -21.43
C PRO A 84 6.40 14.27 -20.74
N ASP A 85 5.39 14.81 -21.43
CA ASP A 85 4.43 15.74 -20.82
C ASP A 85 3.61 15.06 -19.70
N ALA A 86 3.36 13.75 -19.80
CA ALA A 86 2.67 13.00 -18.75
C ALA A 86 3.50 12.93 -17.45
N VAL A 87 4.83 12.90 -17.57
CA VAL A 87 5.73 12.99 -16.40
C VAL A 87 5.57 14.35 -15.72
N MET A 88 5.48 15.43 -16.51
CA MET A 88 5.30 16.79 -15.97
C MET A 88 3.91 17.00 -15.35
N VAL A 89 2.87 16.39 -15.91
CA VAL A 89 1.49 16.52 -15.41
C VAL A 89 1.24 15.68 -14.16
N LEU A 90 1.69 14.43 -14.15
CA LEU A 90 1.55 13.54 -12.99
C LEU A 90 2.58 13.86 -11.88
N TRP A 91 3.64 14.59 -12.22
CA TRP A 91 4.68 14.99 -11.27
C TRP A 91 5.26 13.78 -10.52
N ASP A 92 5.29 13.83 -9.19
CA ASP A 92 5.88 12.84 -8.30
C ASP A 92 5.17 11.48 -8.37
N ASP A 93 3.87 11.44 -8.71
CA ASP A 93 3.16 10.19 -8.98
C ASP A 93 3.82 9.39 -10.11
N SER A 94 4.39 10.05 -11.12
CA SER A 94 5.08 9.37 -12.20
C SER A 94 6.33 8.59 -11.73
N ILE A 95 6.92 8.99 -10.60
CA ILE A 95 8.06 8.31 -9.97
C ILE A 95 7.53 7.21 -9.06
N GLU A 96 6.57 7.55 -8.20
CA GLU A 96 6.02 6.64 -7.19
C GLU A 96 5.33 5.44 -7.83
N MET A 97 4.60 5.62 -8.93
CA MET A 97 3.95 4.54 -9.66
C MET A 97 4.94 3.45 -10.12
N LEU A 98 6.14 3.85 -10.54
CA LEU A 98 7.21 2.94 -10.94
C LEU A 98 7.89 2.31 -9.73
N LEU A 99 8.23 3.13 -8.72
CA LEU A 99 8.92 2.66 -7.53
C LEU A 99 8.10 1.67 -6.73
N GLN A 100 6.79 1.87 -6.63
CA GLN A 100 5.93 1.02 -5.85
C GLN A 100 6.10 -0.44 -6.24
N VAL A 101 6.26 -0.79 -7.52
CA VAL A 101 6.49 -2.17 -7.98
C VAL A 101 7.65 -2.87 -7.25
N THR A 102 8.62 -2.10 -6.75
CA THR A 102 9.80 -2.60 -6.02
C THR A 102 9.56 -2.83 -4.53
N TYR A 103 8.40 -2.46 -3.98
CA TYR A 103 8.12 -2.48 -2.54
C TYR A 103 7.73 -3.90 -2.06
N SER A 104 8.69 -4.81 -2.15
CA SER A 104 8.63 -6.18 -1.62
C SER A 104 10.04 -6.62 -1.24
N ALA A 105 10.19 -7.35 -0.13
CA ALA A 105 11.48 -7.89 0.31
C ALA A 105 12.06 -8.92 -0.68
N ASP A 106 11.20 -9.56 -1.46
CA ASP A 106 11.55 -10.56 -2.47
C ASP A 106 11.22 -10.05 -3.88
N ALA A 107 11.33 -8.74 -4.09
CA ALA A 107 11.13 -8.16 -5.41
C ALA A 107 12.18 -8.74 -6.38
N ASP A 108 11.71 -9.13 -7.58
CA ASP A 108 12.57 -9.60 -8.66
C ASP A 108 13.65 -8.53 -8.96
N PRO A 109 14.95 -8.87 -8.92
CA PRO A 109 16.04 -7.90 -9.11
C PRO A 109 16.02 -7.21 -10.47
N ASP A 110 15.66 -7.93 -11.54
CA ASP A 110 15.62 -7.37 -12.90
C ASP A 110 14.42 -6.42 -13.04
N LEU A 111 13.27 -6.83 -12.51
CA LEU A 111 12.07 -6.00 -12.44
C LEU A 111 12.32 -4.72 -11.60
N SER A 112 13.02 -4.86 -10.48
CA SER A 112 13.37 -3.76 -9.60
C SER A 112 14.37 -2.81 -10.23
N GLY A 113 15.38 -3.34 -10.92
CA GLY A 113 16.39 -2.57 -11.63
C GLY A 113 15.76 -1.68 -12.71
N LYS A 114 14.89 -2.25 -13.56
CA LYS A 114 14.22 -1.48 -14.62
C LYS A 114 13.25 -0.44 -14.06
N ALA A 115 12.49 -0.77 -13.01
CA ALA A 115 11.58 0.17 -12.35
C ALA A 115 12.33 1.38 -11.76
N ARG A 116 13.42 1.12 -11.02
CA ARG A 116 14.25 2.18 -10.42
C ARG A 116 14.94 3.05 -11.47
N ALA A 117 15.43 2.46 -12.56
CA ALA A 117 16.03 3.21 -13.66
C ALA A 117 15.02 4.15 -14.31
N ALA A 118 13.80 3.67 -14.60
CA ALA A 118 12.75 4.51 -15.18
C ALA A 118 12.28 5.59 -14.20
N ALA A 119 12.09 5.26 -12.91
CA ALA A 119 11.75 6.24 -11.87
C ALA A 119 12.84 7.33 -11.74
N GLY A 120 14.11 6.94 -11.81
CA GLY A 120 15.25 7.87 -11.81
C GLY A 120 15.28 8.78 -13.06
N ALA A 121 14.82 8.29 -14.22
CA ALA A 121 14.68 9.10 -15.43
C ALA A 121 13.55 10.13 -15.30
N ASN A 122 12.39 9.73 -14.76
CA ASN A 122 11.28 10.63 -14.45
C ASN A 122 11.72 11.70 -13.45
N LEU A 123 12.35 11.31 -12.34
CA LEU A 123 12.91 12.24 -11.35
C LEU A 123 13.90 13.23 -11.99
N SER A 124 14.82 12.73 -12.82
CA SER A 124 15.80 13.59 -13.50
C SER A 124 15.14 14.62 -14.41
N THR A 125 14.02 14.26 -15.05
CA THR A 125 13.22 15.16 -15.88
C THR A 125 12.58 16.26 -15.02
N LEU A 126 11.94 15.89 -13.91
CA LEU A 126 11.27 16.84 -13.02
C LEU A 126 12.25 17.82 -12.38
N ILE A 127 13.36 17.31 -11.81
CA ILE A 127 14.35 18.17 -11.14
C ILE A 127 15.17 19.01 -12.12
N GLY A 128 15.24 18.61 -13.40
CA GLY A 128 15.98 19.33 -14.43
C GLY A 128 15.49 20.77 -14.64
N SER A 129 14.20 21.03 -14.38
CA SER A 129 13.62 22.38 -14.41
C SER A 129 14.22 23.35 -13.38
N TYR A 130 14.88 22.80 -12.34
CA TYR A 130 15.51 23.58 -11.28
C TYR A 130 17.01 23.77 -11.47
N ASP A 131 17.64 23.16 -12.47
CA ASP A 131 19.09 23.26 -12.68
C ASP A 131 19.53 24.71 -12.92
N GLY A 132 20.64 25.10 -12.29
CA GLY A 132 21.18 26.46 -12.37
C GLY A 132 20.37 27.57 -11.66
N LEU A 133 19.18 27.29 -11.11
CA LEU A 133 18.44 28.26 -10.30
C LEU A 133 19.13 28.49 -8.94
N ASP A 134 18.99 29.69 -8.38
CA ASP A 134 19.46 29.97 -7.01
C ASP A 134 18.49 29.31 -6.00
N PRO A 135 18.97 28.46 -5.06
CA PRO A 135 18.13 27.91 -4.01
C PRO A 135 17.35 28.98 -3.21
N ALA A 136 17.91 30.18 -3.05
CA ALA A 136 17.27 31.27 -2.32
C ALA A 136 16.01 31.84 -3.00
N TRP A 137 15.73 31.44 -4.24
CA TRP A 137 14.49 31.80 -4.94
C TRP A 137 13.28 30.98 -4.47
N ALA A 138 13.49 29.78 -3.90
CA ALA A 138 12.40 28.89 -3.52
C ALA A 138 11.58 29.50 -2.36
N ALA A 139 10.38 29.96 -2.68
CA ALA A 139 9.41 30.49 -1.73
C ALA A 139 8.58 29.37 -1.09
N CYS A 140 7.84 29.69 -0.03
CA CYS A 140 7.03 28.73 0.71
C CYS A 140 6.08 27.92 -0.19
N LYS A 141 5.43 28.58 -1.15
CA LYS A 141 4.50 27.94 -2.09
C LYS A 141 5.11 26.81 -2.95
N GLU A 142 6.44 26.72 -3.04
CA GLU A 142 7.12 25.67 -3.79
C GLU A 142 7.39 24.42 -2.92
N TYR A 143 7.17 24.49 -1.60
CA TYR A 143 7.51 23.42 -0.66
C TYR A 143 6.81 22.10 -1.00
N ASP A 144 5.50 22.16 -1.28
CA ASP A 144 4.67 21.03 -1.70
C ASP A 144 5.26 20.30 -2.91
N ALA A 145 5.59 21.03 -3.97
CA ALA A 145 6.17 20.44 -5.18
C ALA A 145 7.60 19.93 -4.99
N LEU A 146 8.38 20.52 -4.08
CA LEU A 146 9.80 20.21 -3.86
C LEU A 146 10.04 19.03 -2.90
N LEU A 147 9.21 18.88 -1.87
CA LEU A 147 9.42 17.89 -0.81
C LEU A 147 9.43 16.44 -1.35
N PRO A 148 8.46 15.99 -2.17
CA PRO A 148 8.49 14.65 -2.76
C PRO A 148 9.73 14.42 -3.62
N LEU A 149 10.15 15.42 -4.39
CA LEU A 149 11.34 15.32 -5.25
C LEU A 149 12.63 15.16 -4.44
N ALA A 150 12.75 15.86 -3.31
CA ALA A 150 13.89 15.69 -2.41
C ALA A 150 13.91 14.30 -1.78
N VAL A 151 12.77 13.80 -1.28
CA VAL A 151 12.62 12.44 -0.77
C VAL A 151 13.04 11.42 -1.83
N PHE A 152 12.53 11.55 -3.06
CA PHE A 152 12.90 10.64 -4.14
C PHE A 152 14.37 10.73 -4.54
N ALA A 153 14.98 11.91 -4.54
CA ALA A 153 16.40 12.06 -4.83
C ALA A 153 17.29 11.33 -3.81
N HIS A 154 16.93 11.36 -2.51
CA HIS A 154 17.63 10.57 -1.48
C HIS A 154 17.41 9.06 -1.63
N ARG A 155 16.26 8.63 -2.18
CA ARG A 155 15.92 7.22 -2.37
C ARG A 155 16.52 6.58 -3.62
N LEU A 156 16.66 7.36 -4.69
CA LEU A 156 16.99 6.87 -6.03
C LEU A 156 18.44 7.13 -6.45
N TYR A 157 19.04 8.23 -6.00
CA TYR A 157 20.41 8.56 -6.37
C TYR A 157 21.42 8.04 -5.35
N GLU A 158 22.65 7.87 -5.83
CA GLU A 158 23.77 7.44 -4.99
C GLU A 158 24.09 8.50 -3.92
N PRO A 159 24.58 8.09 -2.74
CA PRO A 159 25.03 9.02 -1.72
C PRO A 159 26.06 10.03 -2.28
N GLY A 160 25.80 11.32 -2.11
CA GLY A 160 26.66 12.40 -2.59
C GLY A 160 26.37 12.90 -4.01
N ASP A 161 25.31 12.42 -4.66
CA ASP A 161 24.87 12.99 -5.93
C ASP A 161 24.53 14.49 -5.77
N SER A 162 25.14 15.33 -6.62
CA SER A 162 24.95 16.78 -6.59
C SER A 162 23.50 17.21 -6.79
N ARG A 163 22.69 16.41 -7.49
CA ARG A 163 21.28 16.69 -7.74
C ARG A 163 20.45 16.54 -6.47
N THR A 164 20.79 15.58 -5.61
CA THR A 164 20.17 15.41 -4.28
C THR A 164 20.45 16.63 -3.41
N ALA A 165 21.70 17.10 -3.38
CA ALA A 165 22.06 18.31 -2.64
C ALA A 165 21.34 19.55 -3.19
N MET A 166 21.25 19.67 -4.52
CA MET A 166 20.57 20.78 -5.21
C MET A 166 19.09 20.89 -4.85
N ILE A 167 18.34 19.79 -4.93
CA ILE A 167 16.90 19.79 -4.64
C ILE A 167 16.62 19.89 -3.13
N THR A 168 17.46 19.27 -2.29
CA THR A 168 17.36 19.37 -0.83
C THR A 168 17.58 20.81 -0.37
N ALA A 169 18.55 21.53 -0.94
CA ALA A 169 18.80 22.93 -0.60
C ALA A 169 17.59 23.84 -0.89
N ARG A 170 16.88 23.61 -2.00
CA ARG A 170 15.66 24.34 -2.37
C ARG A 170 14.48 23.99 -1.47
N THR A 171 14.32 22.71 -1.16
CA THR A 171 13.29 22.22 -0.23
C THR A 171 13.49 22.84 1.15
N ASN A 172 14.73 22.93 1.61
CA ASN A 172 15.05 23.54 2.90
C ASN A 172 14.86 25.07 2.90
N ALA A 173 15.11 25.74 1.77
CA ALA A 173 14.87 27.17 1.63
C ALA A 173 13.37 27.49 1.65
N SER A 174 12.55 26.74 0.90
CA SER A 174 11.09 26.88 0.92
C SER A 174 10.48 26.55 2.29
N ALA A 175 10.93 25.47 2.94
CA ALA A 175 10.52 25.15 4.32
C ALA A 175 10.83 26.27 5.32
N GLN A 176 12.01 26.90 5.17
CA GLN A 176 12.40 28.04 6.00
C GLN A 176 11.53 29.28 5.73
N ASP A 177 11.17 29.54 4.47
CA ASP A 177 10.29 30.64 4.09
C ASP A 177 8.87 30.44 4.63
N CYS A 178 8.37 29.20 4.69
CA CYS A 178 7.09 28.89 5.33
C CYS A 178 7.10 29.19 6.84
N GLY A 179 8.19 28.85 7.53
CA GLY A 179 8.35 29.07 8.97
C GLY A 179 7.54 28.15 9.89
N SER A 180 6.35 27.72 9.48
CA SER A 180 5.48 26.81 10.22
C SER A 180 4.91 25.71 9.30
N LEU A 181 4.46 24.59 9.88
CA LEU A 181 3.75 23.57 9.12
C LEU A 181 2.40 24.07 8.59
N ASP A 182 1.68 24.87 9.38
CA ASP A 182 0.38 25.45 9.01
C ASP A 182 0.48 26.30 7.73
N ASP A 183 1.62 26.98 7.52
CA ASP A 183 1.87 27.77 6.30
C ASP A 183 2.42 26.92 5.13
N ALA A 184 3.03 25.76 5.44
CA ALA A 184 3.73 24.94 4.46
C ALA A 184 2.84 23.96 3.71
N ILE A 185 1.75 23.50 4.34
CA ILE A 185 0.81 22.55 3.74
C ILE A 185 -0.44 23.27 3.25
N THR A 186 -1.09 22.72 2.24
CA THR A 186 -2.21 23.35 1.53
C THR A 186 -3.57 23.15 2.21
N ILE A 187 -3.62 22.39 3.30
CA ILE A 187 -4.86 22.03 4.01
C ILE A 187 -4.95 22.69 5.38
N ASP A 188 -6.16 23.12 5.75
CA ASP A 188 -6.46 23.52 7.12
C ASP A 188 -6.75 22.26 7.97
N TYR A 189 -5.68 21.51 8.24
CA TYR A 189 -5.77 20.22 8.91
C TYR A 189 -6.29 20.32 10.35
N ARG A 190 -6.14 21.48 11.01
CA ARG A 190 -6.61 21.67 12.39
C ARG A 190 -8.13 21.77 12.44
N ASP A 191 -8.72 22.55 11.54
CA ASP A 191 -10.17 22.66 11.41
C ASP A 191 -10.75 21.32 10.94
N LEU A 192 -10.11 20.67 9.96
CA LEU A 192 -10.50 19.33 9.49
C LEU A 192 -10.55 18.29 10.62
N MET A 193 -9.52 18.26 11.48
CA MET A 193 -9.46 17.31 12.61
C MET A 193 -10.35 17.71 13.80
N ALA A 194 -10.88 18.95 13.83
CA ALA A 194 -11.84 19.38 14.85
C ALA A 194 -13.26 18.87 14.56
N GLU A 195 -13.56 18.59 13.28
CA GLU A 195 -14.81 17.99 12.84
C GLU A 195 -14.90 16.50 13.26
N LYS A 196 -16.12 15.95 13.30
CA LYS A 196 -16.34 14.53 13.64
C LYS A 196 -17.00 13.79 12.50
N GLY A 197 -16.30 12.82 11.96
CA GLY A 197 -16.80 11.93 10.91
C GLY A 197 -16.17 12.26 9.58
N VAL A 198 -16.81 11.80 8.51
CA VAL A 198 -16.35 12.04 7.15
C VAL A 198 -17.53 12.59 6.38
N LEU A 199 -17.46 13.86 6.01
CA LEU A 199 -18.45 14.46 5.15
C LEU A 199 -18.03 14.25 3.69
N PRO A 200 -18.96 13.97 2.76
CA PRO A 200 -18.61 13.73 1.36
C PRO A 200 -17.80 14.85 0.70
N GLY A 201 -17.98 16.10 1.15
CA GLY A 201 -17.24 17.27 0.65
C GLY A 201 -15.82 17.43 1.17
N GLU A 202 -15.41 16.62 2.16
CA GLU A 202 -14.11 16.72 2.84
C GLU A 202 -13.17 15.56 2.50
N ILE A 203 -13.61 14.63 1.64
CA ILE A 203 -12.83 13.42 1.35
C ILE A 203 -11.50 13.76 0.68
N GLU A 204 -11.46 14.80 -0.16
CA GLU A 204 -10.23 15.28 -0.79
C GLU A 204 -9.25 15.82 0.26
N ASP A 205 -9.71 16.65 1.21
CA ASP A 205 -8.86 17.15 2.31
C ASP A 205 -8.36 16.00 3.21
N LEU A 206 -9.15 14.95 3.39
CA LEU A 206 -8.71 13.73 4.11
C LEU A 206 -7.67 12.93 3.33
N PHE A 207 -7.67 12.99 1.99
CA PHE A 207 -6.60 12.40 1.18
C PHE A 207 -5.30 13.17 1.37
N ASP A 208 -5.37 14.50 1.32
CA ASP A 208 -4.22 15.37 1.53
C ASP A 208 -3.66 15.21 2.95
N LEU A 209 -4.52 15.05 3.96
CA LEU A 209 -4.12 14.75 5.34
C LEU A 209 -3.28 13.46 5.40
N ALA A 210 -3.71 12.41 4.69
CA ALA A 210 -2.97 11.15 4.61
C ALA A 210 -1.67 11.30 3.82
N LEU A 211 -1.70 12.02 2.70
CA LEU A 211 -0.54 12.25 1.83
C LEU A 211 0.57 13.02 2.56
N TRP A 212 0.22 14.13 3.24
CA TRP A 212 1.16 14.89 4.06
C TRP A 212 1.72 14.06 5.21
N SER A 213 0.92 13.15 5.80
CA SER A 213 1.39 12.25 6.85
C SER A 213 2.49 11.32 6.33
N ILE A 214 2.37 10.85 5.08
CA ILE A 214 3.36 10.00 4.42
C ILE A 214 4.61 10.82 4.08
N TRP A 215 4.46 11.97 3.41
CA TRP A 215 5.60 12.78 2.96
C TRP A 215 6.46 13.30 4.11
N LEU A 216 5.84 13.80 5.18
CA LEU A 216 6.58 14.29 6.35
C LEU A 216 7.29 13.14 7.08
N THR A 217 6.69 11.95 7.12
CA THR A 217 7.31 10.76 7.72
C THR A 217 8.48 10.25 6.87
N GLU A 218 8.33 10.17 5.55
CA GLU A 218 9.42 9.80 4.63
C GLU A 218 10.56 10.82 4.70
N ALA A 219 10.26 12.12 4.71
CA ALA A 219 11.28 13.15 4.82
C ALA A 219 12.04 13.10 6.16
N ALA A 220 11.38 12.72 7.25
CA ALA A 220 12.02 12.54 8.56
C ALA A 220 13.06 11.40 8.59
N VAL A 221 13.06 10.49 7.61
CA VAL A 221 14.09 9.48 7.43
C VAL A 221 15.43 10.10 7.01
N TYR A 222 15.42 11.29 6.40
CA TYR A 222 16.58 11.95 5.82
C TYR A 222 16.98 13.21 6.61
N PRO A 223 18.03 13.16 7.45
CA PRO A 223 18.40 14.29 8.33
C PRO A 223 18.76 15.60 7.60
N ASP A 224 19.10 15.52 6.31
CA ASP A 224 19.44 16.67 5.49
C ASP A 224 18.19 17.47 5.04
N ILE A 225 17.00 16.85 5.06
CA ILE A 225 15.73 17.53 4.78
C ILE A 225 15.24 18.19 6.06
N ARG A 226 15.11 19.52 6.03
CA ARG A 226 14.56 20.30 7.13
C ARG A 226 13.05 20.32 7.00
N LEU A 227 12.38 19.89 8.07
CA LEU A 227 10.94 19.97 8.18
C LEU A 227 10.50 21.27 8.89
N PRO A 228 9.37 21.87 8.48
CA PRO A 228 8.76 22.98 9.19
C PRO A 228 8.43 22.66 10.65
N ALA A 229 8.35 23.68 11.50
CA ALA A 229 7.99 23.51 12.90
C ALA A 229 6.58 22.88 13.03
N GLY A 230 6.48 21.80 13.80
CA GLY A 230 5.24 21.05 14.03
C GLY A 230 5.08 19.76 13.22
N ALA A 231 5.93 19.53 12.22
CA ALA A 231 5.87 18.33 11.37
C ALA A 231 6.04 17.01 12.14
N ASP A 232 6.78 17.01 13.24
CA ASP A 232 7.06 15.84 14.07
C ASP A 232 5.81 15.23 14.74
N ARG A 233 4.78 16.06 14.96
CA ARG A 233 3.51 15.65 15.59
C ARG A 233 2.39 15.40 14.60
N PHE A 234 2.55 15.84 13.35
CA PHE A 234 1.49 15.79 12.35
C PHE A 234 0.98 14.38 12.06
N ALA A 235 1.86 13.46 11.64
CA ALA A 235 1.44 12.11 11.25
C ALA A 235 0.82 11.31 12.43
N PRO A 236 1.36 11.36 13.66
CA PRO A 236 0.69 10.76 14.83
C PRO A 236 -0.71 11.33 15.09
N GLU A 237 -0.87 12.66 15.09
CA GLU A 237 -2.15 13.33 15.34
C GLU A 237 -3.17 13.02 14.24
N ALA A 238 -2.75 13.09 12.97
CA ALA A 238 -3.56 12.73 11.82
C ALA A 238 -4.01 11.26 11.88
N MET A 239 -3.11 10.34 12.22
CA MET A 239 -3.45 8.92 12.33
C MET A 239 -4.46 8.67 13.47
N ASP A 240 -4.31 9.32 14.62
CA ASP A 240 -5.27 9.19 15.72
C ASP A 240 -6.67 9.72 15.32
N TYR A 241 -6.73 10.83 14.58
CA TYR A 241 -7.98 11.32 14.00
C TYR A 241 -8.58 10.32 13.00
N LEU A 242 -7.81 9.88 12.01
CA LEU A 242 -8.28 8.95 10.96
C LEU A 242 -8.77 7.62 11.54
N ARG A 243 -8.17 7.14 12.63
CA ARG A 243 -8.61 5.93 13.36
C ARG A 243 -9.97 6.08 14.03
N SER A 244 -10.42 7.31 14.29
CA SER A 244 -11.73 7.59 14.86
C SER A 244 -12.86 7.57 13.83
N LEU A 245 -12.51 7.61 12.54
CA LEU A 245 -13.47 7.68 11.45
C LEU A 245 -14.18 6.35 11.25
N THR A 246 -15.47 6.42 10.96
CA THR A 246 -16.26 5.26 10.50
C THR A 246 -16.33 5.27 8.99
N LEU A 247 -15.84 4.21 8.35
CA LEU A 247 -15.80 4.10 6.89
C LEU A 247 -17.12 3.55 6.30
N GLY A 248 -17.89 2.78 7.08
CA GLY A 248 -19.21 2.27 6.70
C GLY A 248 -19.19 1.01 5.84
N LEU A 249 -20.33 0.33 5.73
CA LEU A 249 -20.49 -0.84 4.86
C LEU A 249 -21.16 -0.43 3.55
N ALA A 250 -20.94 -1.18 2.46
CA ALA A 250 -21.55 -0.97 1.16
C ALA A 250 -23.08 -0.86 1.29
N SER A 251 -23.69 -1.68 2.16
CA SER A 251 -25.12 -1.66 2.48
C SER A 251 -25.63 -0.36 3.10
N ASN A 252 -24.74 0.50 3.61
CA ASN A 252 -25.09 1.78 4.19
C ASN A 252 -25.24 2.88 3.12
N PHE A 253 -24.79 2.62 1.89
CA PHE A 253 -24.87 3.56 0.77
C PHE A 253 -26.08 3.23 -0.11
N SER A 254 -26.75 4.27 -0.61
CA SER A 254 -27.99 4.14 -1.42
C SER A 254 -27.79 3.33 -2.70
N GLU A 255 -26.64 3.50 -3.34
CA GLU A 255 -26.24 2.79 -4.57
C GLU A 255 -25.30 1.61 -4.27
N GLY A 256 -25.14 1.24 -3.00
CA GLY A 256 -24.25 0.15 -2.61
C GLY A 256 -22.80 0.40 -3.01
N ALA A 257 -22.14 -0.66 -3.51
CA ALA A 257 -20.75 -0.60 -3.97
C ALA A 257 -20.58 0.05 -5.35
N ASP A 258 -21.68 0.29 -6.08
CA ASP A 258 -21.66 0.97 -7.39
C ASP A 258 -21.70 2.50 -7.24
N GLY A 259 -21.98 3.01 -6.03
CA GLY A 259 -22.15 4.43 -5.77
C GLY A 259 -20.83 5.20 -5.59
N ARG A 260 -20.81 6.44 -6.09
CA ARG A 260 -19.66 7.36 -5.94
C ARG A 260 -19.23 7.56 -4.48
N GLU A 261 -20.18 7.62 -3.55
CA GLU A 261 -19.86 7.79 -2.13
C GLU A 261 -19.08 6.60 -1.57
N PHE A 262 -19.45 5.37 -1.93
CA PHE A 262 -18.71 4.18 -1.53
C PHE A 262 -17.31 4.15 -2.16
N GLU A 263 -17.20 4.51 -3.44
CA GLU A 263 -15.92 4.58 -4.15
C GLU A 263 -14.94 5.53 -3.45
N LEU A 264 -15.39 6.75 -3.13
CA LEU A 264 -14.60 7.74 -2.39
C LEU A 264 -14.17 7.22 -1.01
N ARG A 265 -15.04 6.48 -0.32
CA ARG A 265 -14.72 5.83 0.97
C ARG A 265 -13.69 4.72 0.84
N ALA A 266 -13.77 3.92 -0.22
CA ALA A 266 -12.79 2.89 -0.49
C ALA A 266 -11.42 3.47 -0.86
N GLN A 267 -11.41 4.60 -1.58
CA GLN A 267 -10.19 5.36 -1.85
C GLN A 267 -9.61 5.95 -0.55
N LEU A 268 -10.44 6.49 0.35
CA LEU A 268 -9.99 6.98 1.67
C LEU A 268 -9.37 5.85 2.49
N ALA A 269 -10.03 4.70 2.56
CA ALA A 269 -9.53 3.52 3.27
C ALA A 269 -8.12 3.13 2.79
N ARG A 270 -7.88 3.20 1.48
CA ARG A 270 -6.57 2.97 0.87
C ARG A 270 -5.53 3.98 1.36
N GLN A 271 -5.84 5.28 1.33
CA GLN A 271 -4.89 6.31 1.76
C GLN A 271 -4.55 6.18 3.25
N ILE A 272 -5.54 5.88 4.09
CA ILE A 272 -5.30 5.63 5.51
C ILE A 272 -4.39 4.41 5.70
N ALA A 273 -4.57 3.35 4.89
CA ALA A 273 -3.71 2.17 4.94
C ALA A 273 -2.25 2.48 4.59
N TYR A 274 -1.97 3.50 3.76
CA TYR A 274 -0.61 3.85 3.37
C TYR A 274 0.19 4.50 4.48
N ILE A 275 -0.44 5.26 5.38
CA ILE A 275 0.26 5.95 6.46
C ILE A 275 1.10 4.96 7.30
N PRO A 276 0.54 3.91 7.92
CA PRO A 276 1.36 2.99 8.71
C PRO A 276 2.22 2.05 7.86
N SER A 277 1.99 1.99 6.54
CA SER A 277 2.63 1.01 5.66
C SER A 277 3.64 1.59 4.66
N ASP A 278 3.85 2.91 4.58
CA ASP A 278 4.69 3.57 3.56
C ASP A 278 4.31 3.14 2.13
N ASN A 279 3.12 3.55 1.67
CA ASN A 279 2.60 3.10 0.37
C ASN A 279 2.71 1.57 0.21
N GLN A 280 2.40 0.87 1.33
CA GLN A 280 2.44 -0.59 1.48
C GLN A 280 3.83 -1.23 1.34
N ARG A 281 4.91 -0.57 1.73
CA ARG A 281 6.24 -1.18 1.90
C ARG A 281 6.37 -1.99 3.21
N PHE A 282 5.68 -1.60 4.28
CA PHE A 282 5.75 -2.19 5.63
C PHE A 282 4.43 -2.88 6.03
N PRO A 283 4.47 -3.85 6.98
CA PRO A 283 3.29 -4.64 7.33
C PRO A 283 2.19 -3.77 7.97
N LEU A 284 0.95 -4.22 7.79
CA LEU A 284 -0.19 -3.72 8.55
C LEU A 284 -0.54 -4.69 9.67
N TYR A 285 -1.02 -4.14 10.78
CA TYR A 285 -1.55 -4.91 11.90
C TYR A 285 -3.02 -4.58 12.12
N VAL A 286 -3.85 -5.60 12.34
CA VAL A 286 -5.30 -5.38 12.57
C VAL A 286 -5.53 -4.49 13.80
N ALA A 287 -4.68 -4.57 14.82
CA ALA A 287 -4.81 -3.74 16.02
C ALA A 287 -4.51 -2.25 15.79
N ASP A 288 -3.73 -1.92 14.75
CA ASP A 288 -3.44 -0.52 14.40
C ASP A 288 -4.75 0.19 14.01
N MET A 289 -5.57 -0.48 13.18
CA MET A 289 -6.86 0.04 12.73
C MET A 289 -7.86 -1.08 12.42
N PRO A 290 -8.59 -1.59 13.43
CA PRO A 290 -9.55 -2.69 13.24
C PRO A 290 -10.68 -2.34 12.27
N GLU A 291 -11.11 -1.08 12.25
CA GLU A 291 -12.16 -0.58 11.35
C GLU A 291 -11.76 -0.71 9.88
N LEU A 292 -10.51 -0.38 9.55
CA LEU A 292 -9.98 -0.48 8.19
C LEU A 292 -9.97 -1.95 7.72
N HIS A 293 -9.47 -2.85 8.56
CA HIS A 293 -9.47 -4.28 8.25
C HIS A 293 -10.91 -4.80 8.07
N ARG A 294 -11.84 -4.42 8.96
CA ARG A 294 -13.26 -4.77 8.83
C ARG A 294 -13.86 -4.24 7.54
N PHE A 295 -13.66 -2.96 7.24
CA PHE A 295 -14.15 -2.30 6.03
C PHE A 295 -13.72 -3.06 4.78
N ILE A 296 -12.44 -3.39 4.65
CA ILE A 296 -11.90 -4.11 3.49
C ILE A 296 -12.54 -5.50 3.39
N ARG A 297 -12.61 -6.24 4.51
CA ARG A 297 -13.13 -7.61 4.52
C ARG A 297 -14.61 -7.70 4.21
N GLU A 298 -15.42 -6.81 4.77
CA GLU A 298 -16.88 -6.82 4.62
C GLU A 298 -17.33 -6.24 3.27
N ASN A 299 -16.54 -5.33 2.69
CA ASN A 299 -16.86 -4.73 1.40
C ASN A 299 -16.18 -5.41 0.20
N PHE A 300 -15.38 -6.45 0.42
CA PHE A 300 -14.64 -7.12 -0.64
C PHE A 300 -15.55 -7.67 -1.74
N TYR A 301 -16.51 -8.51 -1.39
CA TYR A 301 -17.42 -9.12 -2.36
C TYR A 301 -18.43 -8.14 -2.96
N PRO A 302 -18.98 -7.17 -2.21
CA PRO A 302 -19.71 -6.05 -2.81
C PRO A 302 -18.92 -5.34 -3.92
N ALA A 303 -17.66 -4.96 -3.66
CA ALA A 303 -16.81 -4.33 -4.67
C ALA A 303 -16.49 -5.25 -5.86
N LEU A 304 -16.33 -6.55 -5.61
CA LEU A 304 -16.06 -7.54 -6.65
C LEU A 304 -17.28 -7.71 -7.57
N GLN A 305 -18.48 -7.68 -6.99
CA GLN A 305 -19.74 -7.77 -7.72
C GLN A 305 -20.00 -6.51 -8.56
N ALA A 306 -19.66 -5.34 -8.03
CA ALA A 306 -19.68 -4.07 -8.77
C ALA A 306 -18.67 -4.05 -9.94
N GLY A 307 -17.70 -4.98 -9.95
CA GLY A 307 -16.66 -5.04 -10.98
C GLY A 307 -15.64 -3.91 -10.89
N SER A 308 -15.53 -3.24 -9.74
CA SER A 308 -14.60 -2.12 -9.56
C SER A 308 -13.16 -2.63 -9.43
N TYR A 309 -12.42 -2.59 -10.54
CA TYR A 309 -11.05 -3.11 -10.58
C TYR A 309 -10.09 -2.33 -9.66
N GLU A 310 -10.26 -1.01 -9.53
CA GLU A 310 -9.40 -0.17 -8.68
C GLU A 310 -9.59 -0.47 -7.20
N ILE A 311 -10.85 -0.60 -6.77
CA ILE A 311 -11.19 -0.93 -5.39
C ILE A 311 -10.71 -2.34 -5.08
N ILE A 312 -10.95 -3.30 -5.97
CA ILE A 312 -10.49 -4.69 -5.79
C ILE A 312 -8.97 -4.76 -5.74
N SER A 313 -8.28 -4.04 -6.61
CA SER A 313 -6.83 -3.96 -6.56
C SER A 313 -6.34 -3.44 -5.19
N SER A 314 -6.91 -2.33 -4.73
CA SER A 314 -6.58 -1.73 -3.43
C SER A 314 -6.82 -2.69 -2.28
N PHE A 315 -7.97 -3.38 -2.26
CA PHE A 315 -8.31 -4.34 -1.21
C PHE A 315 -7.37 -5.55 -1.23
N VAL A 316 -7.09 -6.11 -2.40
CA VAL A 316 -6.16 -7.23 -2.53
C VAL A 316 -4.75 -6.84 -2.05
N ASP A 317 -4.25 -5.68 -2.48
CA ASP A 317 -2.92 -5.21 -2.10
C ASP A 317 -2.84 -4.92 -0.59
N THR A 318 -3.89 -4.35 -0.01
CA THR A 318 -3.96 -4.10 1.44
C THR A 318 -4.06 -5.40 2.25
N LEU A 319 -4.83 -6.39 1.78
CA LEU A 319 -4.89 -7.72 2.43
C LEU A 319 -3.53 -8.44 2.40
N ARG A 320 -2.75 -8.25 1.33
CA ARG A 320 -1.38 -8.76 1.25
C ARG A 320 -0.45 -8.16 2.30
N GLN A 321 -0.66 -6.92 2.73
CA GLN A 321 0.10 -6.31 3.83
C GLN A 321 -0.19 -6.93 5.20
N TYR A 322 -1.33 -7.60 5.37
CA TYR A 322 -1.63 -8.44 6.53
C TYR A 322 -1.06 -9.87 6.41
N GLY A 323 -0.32 -10.18 5.34
CA GLY A 323 0.25 -11.50 5.07
C GLY A 323 -0.66 -12.46 4.30
N CYS A 324 -1.75 -11.96 3.72
CA CYS A 324 -2.70 -12.80 2.98
C CYS A 324 -2.27 -12.96 1.52
N THR A 325 -2.36 -14.19 1.00
CA THR A 325 -1.93 -14.57 -0.35
C THR A 325 -3.06 -15.36 -1.03
N PRO A 326 -3.02 -15.50 -2.38
CA PRO A 326 -3.98 -16.37 -3.07
C PRO A 326 -3.96 -17.83 -2.56
N ALA A 327 -2.86 -18.28 -1.96
CA ALA A 327 -2.74 -19.62 -1.41
C ALA A 327 -3.44 -19.78 -0.05
N ASN A 328 -3.43 -18.75 0.81
CA ASN A 328 -3.91 -18.84 2.20
C ASN A 328 -5.20 -18.03 2.49
N ASP A 329 -5.67 -17.21 1.55
CA ASP A 329 -6.84 -16.35 1.70
C ASP A 329 -7.75 -16.38 0.46
N ARG A 330 -9.04 -16.56 0.70
CA ARG A 330 -10.03 -16.71 -0.37
C ARG A 330 -10.32 -15.40 -1.09
N GLN A 331 -10.46 -14.29 -0.36
CA GLN A 331 -10.76 -13.00 -0.95
C GLN A 331 -9.58 -12.55 -1.82
N VAL A 332 -8.35 -12.66 -1.30
CA VAL A 332 -7.14 -12.39 -2.11
C VAL A 332 -7.10 -13.27 -3.37
N ARG A 333 -7.43 -14.56 -3.29
CA ARG A 333 -7.49 -15.44 -4.47
C ARG A 333 -8.53 -14.96 -5.48
N ASP A 334 -9.76 -14.72 -5.05
CA ASP A 334 -10.88 -14.36 -5.91
C ASP A 334 -10.62 -13.01 -6.60
N GLY A 335 -10.13 -12.00 -5.86
CA GLY A 335 -9.74 -10.71 -6.43
C GLY A 335 -8.55 -10.81 -7.39
N THR A 336 -7.54 -11.62 -7.06
CA THR A 336 -6.39 -11.83 -7.97
C THR A 336 -6.84 -12.48 -9.28
N ARG A 337 -7.72 -13.49 -9.23
CA ARG A 337 -8.30 -14.11 -10.44
C ARG A 337 -9.13 -13.13 -11.26
N PHE A 338 -9.90 -12.28 -10.59
CA PHE A 338 -10.64 -11.20 -11.25
C PHE A 338 -9.68 -10.26 -12.01
N LEU A 339 -8.64 -9.75 -11.36
CA LEU A 339 -7.66 -8.86 -12.00
C LEU A 339 -6.94 -9.53 -13.18
N LEU A 340 -6.58 -10.82 -13.09
CA LEU A 340 -5.98 -11.56 -14.20
C LEU A 340 -6.96 -11.77 -15.37
N LYS A 341 -8.25 -11.92 -15.09
CA LYS A 341 -9.29 -12.01 -16.11
C LYS A 341 -9.47 -10.66 -16.84
N GLU A 342 -9.46 -9.55 -16.10
CA GLU A 342 -9.50 -8.21 -16.70
C GLU A 342 -8.27 -7.97 -17.59
N PHE A 343 -7.09 -8.35 -17.13
CA PHE A 343 -5.85 -8.29 -17.92
C PHE A 343 -5.97 -9.03 -19.26
N ALA A 344 -6.53 -10.24 -19.24
CA ALA A 344 -6.74 -11.02 -20.45
C ALA A 344 -7.75 -10.36 -21.41
N THR A 345 -8.76 -9.69 -20.87
CA THR A 345 -9.81 -9.01 -21.65
C THR A 345 -9.27 -7.80 -22.40
N ILE A 346 -8.33 -7.05 -21.80
CA ILE A 346 -7.67 -5.89 -22.42
C ILE A 346 -6.45 -6.26 -23.27
N ARG A 347 -6.42 -7.48 -23.82
CA ARG A 347 -5.34 -8.00 -24.67
C ARG A 347 -3.95 -7.92 -24.03
N GLN A 348 -3.88 -8.10 -22.71
CA GLN A 348 -2.63 -8.13 -21.95
C GLN A 348 -1.82 -6.83 -22.00
N SER A 349 -2.50 -5.69 -22.17
CA SER A 349 -1.87 -4.38 -22.03
C SER A 349 -2.75 -3.43 -21.24
N TRP A 350 -2.25 -2.98 -20.08
CA TRP A 350 -2.94 -2.00 -19.24
C TRP A 350 -2.90 -0.58 -19.83
N THR A 351 -1.91 -0.28 -20.67
CA THR A 351 -1.62 1.07 -21.18
C THR A 351 -1.88 1.24 -22.69
N ALA A 352 -2.36 0.22 -23.41
CA ALA A 352 -2.62 0.31 -24.85
C ALA A 352 -3.93 1.06 -25.18
N ASP A 353 -4.01 1.63 -26.40
CA ASP A 353 -5.25 2.18 -26.96
C ASP A 353 -6.38 1.12 -26.94
N GLY A 354 -7.48 1.43 -26.25
CA GLY A 354 -8.57 0.48 -25.97
C GLY A 354 -8.40 -0.33 -24.67
N GLY A 355 -7.38 -0.02 -23.85
CA GLY A 355 -7.28 -0.37 -22.44
C GLY A 355 -8.17 0.53 -21.56
N MET A 356 -7.89 0.61 -20.25
CA MET A 356 -8.72 1.36 -19.29
C MET A 356 -8.48 2.88 -19.28
N GLY A 357 -7.60 3.40 -20.15
CA GLY A 357 -7.41 4.84 -20.33
C GLY A 357 -8.17 5.37 -21.54
N ASP A 358 -8.91 6.47 -21.37
CA ASP A 358 -9.68 7.15 -22.44
C ASP A 358 -8.80 7.87 -23.48
N GLY A 359 -7.56 7.40 -23.70
CA GLY A 359 -6.53 8.06 -24.50
C GLY A 359 -5.74 9.15 -23.76
N ASP A 360 -6.08 9.44 -22.50
CA ASP A 360 -5.30 10.29 -21.61
C ASP A 360 -4.14 9.49 -20.97
N PRO A 361 -2.87 9.89 -21.17
CA PRO A 361 -1.72 9.20 -20.60
C PRO A 361 -1.75 9.11 -19.07
N GLY A 362 -2.31 10.11 -18.38
CA GLY A 362 -2.45 10.09 -16.92
C GLY A 362 -3.35 8.96 -16.44
N THR A 363 -4.54 8.86 -17.03
CA THR A 363 -5.53 7.82 -16.77
C THR A 363 -5.00 6.43 -17.12
N GLY A 364 -4.28 6.31 -18.25
CA GLY A 364 -3.62 5.07 -18.66
C GLY A 364 -2.53 4.63 -17.67
N ALA A 365 -1.72 5.57 -17.17
CA ALA A 365 -0.71 5.30 -16.16
C ALA A 365 -1.34 4.85 -14.84
N PHE A 366 -2.35 5.58 -14.35
CA PHE A 366 -3.05 5.24 -13.12
C PHE A 366 -3.70 3.85 -13.17
N SER A 367 -4.38 3.52 -14.28
CA SER A 367 -5.02 2.21 -14.47
C SER A 367 -4.02 1.06 -14.41
N ALA A 368 -2.87 1.23 -15.09
CA ALA A 368 -1.81 0.24 -15.10
C ALA A 368 -1.16 0.09 -13.72
N TRP A 369 -0.85 1.20 -13.05
CA TRP A 369 -0.32 1.21 -11.70
C TRP A 369 -1.28 0.51 -10.72
N ALA A 370 -2.57 0.85 -10.76
CA ALA A 370 -3.58 0.22 -9.93
C ALA A 370 -3.59 -1.29 -10.17
N ALA A 371 -3.61 -1.76 -11.42
CA ALA A 371 -3.62 -3.20 -11.70
C ALA A 371 -2.36 -3.93 -11.23
N ILE A 372 -1.17 -3.36 -11.47
CA ILE A 372 0.12 -3.93 -11.03
C ILE A 372 0.12 -4.15 -9.53
N ARG A 373 -0.43 -3.19 -8.77
CA ARG A 373 -0.49 -3.27 -7.31
C ARG A 373 -1.34 -4.39 -6.78
N GLY A 374 -2.53 -4.57 -7.35
CA GLY A 374 -3.41 -5.67 -6.98
C GLY A 374 -2.86 -7.04 -7.40
N LEU A 375 -1.89 -7.09 -8.32
CA LEU A 375 -1.31 -8.35 -8.82
C LEU A 375 0.04 -8.70 -8.20
N ARG A 376 0.88 -7.73 -7.84
CA ARG A 376 2.23 -8.01 -7.33
C ARG A 376 2.24 -8.78 -6.02
N GLU A 377 3.14 -9.76 -5.94
CA GLU A 377 3.42 -10.44 -4.69
C GLU A 377 4.01 -9.46 -3.66
N ARG A 378 3.66 -9.65 -2.39
CA ARG A 378 4.15 -8.82 -1.29
C ARG A 378 4.81 -9.67 -0.24
N ILE A 379 6.04 -9.29 0.07
CA ILE A 379 6.68 -9.60 1.33
C ILE A 379 7.00 -8.25 1.97
N PRO A 380 6.21 -7.79 2.95
CA PRO A 380 6.46 -6.50 3.58
C PRO A 380 7.87 -6.43 4.18
N LEU A 381 8.51 -5.26 4.07
CA LEU A 381 9.79 -5.02 4.73
C LEU A 381 9.61 -5.01 6.24
N THR A 382 10.65 -5.43 6.96
CA THR A 382 10.67 -5.32 8.42
C THR A 382 11.02 -3.88 8.82
N PRO A 383 10.26 -3.25 9.74
CA PRO A 383 10.67 -2.00 10.38
C PRO A 383 12.06 -2.13 11.01
N GLN A 384 12.96 -1.20 10.73
CA GLN A 384 14.34 -1.18 11.24
C GLN A 384 14.76 0.27 11.51
N ASP A 385 15.60 0.48 12.51
CA ASP A 385 16.10 1.82 12.86
C ASP A 385 16.63 2.55 11.62
N GLY A 386 16.20 3.80 11.46
CA GLY A 386 16.58 4.63 10.31
C GLY A 386 15.74 4.39 9.04
N ASN A 387 14.59 3.72 9.13
CA ASN A 387 13.61 3.69 8.04
C ASN A 387 12.22 4.16 8.50
N TYR A 388 11.35 4.46 7.52
CA TYR A 388 9.98 4.89 7.73
C TYR A 388 9.22 3.98 8.71
N GLY A 389 9.33 2.66 8.53
CA GLY A 389 8.67 1.67 9.40
C GLY A 389 9.03 1.85 10.87
N ALA A 390 10.30 2.14 11.21
CA ALA A 390 10.70 2.40 12.59
C ALA A 390 10.12 3.71 13.14
N ILE A 391 10.02 4.76 12.31
CA ILE A 391 9.36 6.00 12.70
C ILE A 391 7.90 5.72 13.06
N ILE A 392 7.14 5.04 12.18
CA ILE A 392 5.75 4.64 12.47
C ILE A 392 5.67 3.84 13.77
N ARG A 393 6.51 2.81 13.95
CA ARG A 393 6.45 1.94 15.13
C ARG A 393 6.83 2.64 16.43
N SER A 394 7.46 3.81 16.38
CA SER A 394 7.78 4.60 17.58
C SER A 394 6.54 5.22 18.23
N TRP A 395 5.51 5.56 17.43
CA TRP A 395 4.27 6.20 17.89
C TRP A 395 3.02 5.36 17.64
N LEU A 396 3.12 4.32 16.80
CA LEU A 396 2.11 3.27 16.61
C LEU A 396 2.77 1.89 16.85
N PRO A 397 3.06 1.52 18.10
CA PRO A 397 3.77 0.29 18.40
C PRO A 397 3.06 -0.94 17.83
N ALA A 398 3.82 -1.87 17.25
CA ALA A 398 3.26 -3.14 16.80
C ALA A 398 2.59 -3.86 17.98
N PRO A 399 1.50 -4.62 17.74
CA PRO A 399 0.92 -5.47 18.77
C PRO A 399 2.00 -6.41 19.29
N ALA A 400 2.06 -6.61 20.61
CA ALA A 400 2.90 -7.66 21.17
C ALA A 400 2.52 -8.98 20.51
N SER A 401 3.50 -9.69 19.95
CA SER A 401 3.28 -11.06 19.47
C SER A 401 2.67 -11.87 20.62
N PRO A 402 1.52 -12.53 20.42
CA PRO A 402 0.85 -13.29 21.47
C PRO A 402 1.72 -14.40 22.06
#